data_AF-V6S7I8-F1
#
_entry.id   AF-V6S7I8-F1
#
_cell.length_a   1.000
_cell.length_b   1.000
_cell.length_c   1.000
_cell.angle_alpha   90.00
_cell.angle_beta   90.00
_cell.angle_gamma   90.00
#
_symmetry.space_group_name_H-M   'P 1'
#
loop_
_entity.id
_entity.type
_entity.pdbx_description
1 polymer ?
#
loop_
_entity_poly.entity_id
_entity_poly.type
_entity_poly.pdbx_seq_one_letter_code
_entity_poly.pdbx_strand_id
1 'polypeptide(L)'
;MDKNNILQHIEDFTADQLFGFIKQGITTLDELKQTGNLDSSKRKAIVALQTSIDEDDDAAWEIARYGNESKLSDYITNFPAGKHVLEAKQKIDTLVQQRANAQAEKQKILNNIQGNPNFYAPSKILEYLQSGTFTESDLINSGIPQSAIDSLGNIQTPELTIGLTPSSIPPDYTEVYFWGGTGSGKTCALGAILQVAEQKGYLNIATGPGYLYANQLKNIFSDDGVANDFLPAPSPLDTTQYLPFTVKKPNEKNSRSVSLIELSGEIFKCFFLKNSGHGLPTRDHENTFNSLNSFLSSTNRKIHFFFIDYDRENKPDGSGLKQSDYLAAASTYFKNNQVFGKTTDAIFVVLTKSDLLTDEQGNNIPVAKRVEYAKKHLNEKNYSAFINTLKDNCKKYSINGGKLTVEPFSLGKVYFQQICDFDGSSAGTIVEILMERIAPSKKSLLDIFNK
;
A
#
# COMPACT_ATOMS: atom_id res chain seq x y z
N MET A 1 41.69 42.04 43.69
CA MET A 1 42.80 41.76 44.63
C MET A 1 43.74 40.83 43.89
N ASP A 2 45.02 41.16 43.78
CA ASP A 2 45.97 40.34 43.01
C ASP A 2 46.55 39.20 43.85
N LYS A 3 47.08 38.18 43.18
CA LYS A 3 47.63 36.98 43.81
C LYS A 3 48.74 37.29 44.82
N ASN A 4 49.61 38.26 44.54
CA ASN A 4 50.73 38.59 45.41
C ASN A 4 50.25 39.22 46.73
N ASN A 5 49.23 40.06 46.66
CA ASN A 5 48.61 40.66 47.83
C ASN A 5 47.98 39.58 48.75
N ILE A 6 47.29 38.60 48.15
CA ILE A 6 46.68 37.47 48.86
C ILE A 6 47.75 36.60 49.53
N LEU A 7 48.83 36.25 48.81
CA LEU A 7 49.90 35.40 49.33
C LEU A 7 50.74 36.06 50.44
N GLN A 8 50.86 37.39 50.44
CA GLN A 8 51.60 38.14 51.48
C GLN A 8 50.78 38.38 52.77
N HIS A 9 49.45 38.31 52.69
CA HIS A 9 48.54 38.67 53.79
C HIS A 9 47.56 37.53 54.15
N ILE A 10 48.00 36.27 54.01
CA ILE A 10 47.16 35.07 54.27
C ILE A 10 46.53 35.06 55.67
N GLU A 11 47.24 35.63 56.66
CA GLU A 11 46.78 35.72 58.04
C GLU A 11 45.53 36.59 58.19
N ASP A 12 45.38 37.61 57.33
CA ASP A 12 44.29 38.60 57.36
C ASP A 12 42.98 38.07 56.75
N PHE A 13 43.02 36.95 56.04
CA PHE A 13 41.85 36.36 55.39
C PHE A 13 41.28 35.16 56.16
N THR A 14 39.95 35.05 56.18
CA THR A 14 39.27 33.85 56.69
C THR A 14 39.45 32.66 55.74
N ALA A 15 39.17 31.44 56.22
CA ALA A 15 39.16 30.26 55.38
C ALA A 15 38.21 30.40 54.18
N ASP A 16 37.02 30.98 54.38
CA ASP A 16 36.05 31.26 53.31
C ASP A 16 36.55 32.27 52.28
N GLN A 17 37.25 33.32 52.71
CA GLN A 17 37.83 34.32 51.81
C GLN A 17 38.97 33.72 50.97
N LEU A 18 39.87 32.98 51.62
CA LEU A 18 40.95 32.25 50.94
C LEU A 18 40.39 31.22 49.97
N PHE A 19 39.34 30.50 50.35
CA PHE A 19 38.65 29.56 49.49
C PHE A 19 37.93 30.26 48.32
N GLY A 20 37.35 31.44 48.53
CA GLY A 20 36.80 32.28 47.47
C GLY A 20 37.84 32.67 46.43
N PHE A 21 39.07 32.99 46.85
CA PHE A 21 40.18 33.25 45.93
C PHE A 21 40.63 32.00 45.15
N ILE A 22 40.56 30.82 45.78
CA ILE A 22 40.80 29.53 45.11
C ILE A 22 39.73 29.28 44.03
N LYS A 23 38.43 29.45 44.36
CA LYS A 23 37.33 29.28 43.39
C LYS A 23 37.42 30.22 42.19
N GLN A 24 37.97 31.42 42.38
CA GLN A 24 38.19 32.39 41.31
C GLN A 24 39.46 32.10 40.48
N GLY A 25 40.25 31.08 40.83
CA GLY A 25 41.50 30.74 40.16
C GLY A 25 42.65 31.72 40.42
N ILE A 26 42.54 32.57 41.45
CA ILE A 26 43.54 33.60 41.75
C ILE A 26 44.77 32.99 42.45
N THR A 27 44.56 31.95 43.27
CA THR A 27 45.60 31.19 43.97
C THR A 27 45.19 29.73 44.12
N THR A 28 46.12 28.83 44.42
CA THR A 28 45.81 27.43 44.77
C THR A 28 46.05 27.15 46.26
N LEU A 29 45.43 26.09 46.78
CA LEU A 29 45.70 25.62 48.15
C LEU A 29 47.19 25.31 48.36
N ASP A 30 47.90 24.79 47.34
CA ASP A 30 49.32 24.49 47.46
C ASP A 30 50.20 25.76 47.45
N GLU A 31 49.83 26.78 46.68
CA GLU A 31 50.48 28.10 46.74
C GLU A 31 50.30 28.75 48.10
N LEU A 32 49.11 28.65 48.70
CA LEU A 32 48.88 29.11 50.07
C LEU A 32 49.73 28.34 51.09
N LYS A 33 49.89 27.01 50.93
CA LYS A 33 50.74 26.19 51.81
C LYS A 33 52.23 26.54 51.69
N GLN A 34 52.71 26.87 50.49
CA GLN A 34 54.12 27.16 50.22
C GLN A 34 54.61 28.44 50.90
N THR A 35 53.72 29.35 51.28
CA THR A 35 54.06 30.57 52.03
C THR A 35 54.55 30.30 53.46
N GLY A 36 54.25 29.12 54.02
CA GLY A 36 54.50 28.81 55.42
C GLY A 36 53.51 29.45 56.42
N ASN A 37 52.69 30.40 55.97
CA ASN A 37 51.82 31.23 56.82
C ASN A 37 50.35 30.77 56.85
N LEU A 38 50.02 29.64 56.21
CA LEU A 38 48.69 29.04 56.26
C LEU A 38 48.60 28.06 57.44
N ASP A 39 47.92 28.47 58.52
CA ASP A 39 47.74 27.64 59.71
C ASP A 39 46.91 26.37 59.46
N SER A 40 47.06 25.39 60.36
CA SER A 40 46.43 24.07 60.23
C SER A 40 44.90 24.09 60.33
N SER A 41 44.32 25.07 61.03
CA SER A 41 42.88 25.23 61.18
C SER A 41 42.27 25.76 59.88
N LYS A 42 42.83 26.83 59.31
CA LYS A 42 42.44 27.36 57.99
C LYS A 42 42.61 26.31 56.89
N ARG A 43 43.70 25.53 56.91
CA ARG A 43 43.90 24.41 55.96
C ARG A 43 42.77 23.38 56.04
N LYS A 44 42.41 22.92 57.25
CA LYS A 44 41.33 21.94 57.43
C LYS A 44 39.97 22.50 56.98
N ALA A 45 39.69 23.76 57.30
CA ALA A 45 38.45 24.43 56.89
C ALA A 45 38.35 24.57 55.36
N ILE A 46 39.43 24.99 54.68
CA ILE A 46 39.48 25.08 53.21
C ILE A 46 39.28 23.69 52.57
N VAL A 47 39.89 22.64 53.12
CA VAL A 47 39.68 21.27 52.65
C VAL A 47 38.23 20.83 52.84
N ALA A 48 37.62 21.11 54.00
CA ALA A 48 36.21 20.77 54.26
C ALA A 48 35.25 21.52 53.31
N LEU A 49 35.51 22.81 53.03
CA LEU A 49 34.74 23.59 52.05
C LEU A 49 34.87 23.03 50.63
N GLN A 50 36.08 22.61 50.22
CA GLN A 50 36.28 21.96 48.93
C GLN A 50 35.53 20.61 48.86
N THR A 51 35.60 19.79 49.91
CA THR A 51 34.87 18.51 49.98
C THR A 51 33.36 18.72 49.89
N SER A 52 32.80 19.71 50.60
CA SER A 52 31.36 20.00 50.55
C SER A 52 30.90 20.41 49.15
N ILE A 53 31.69 21.19 48.41
CA ILE A 53 31.35 21.60 47.04
C ILE A 53 31.47 20.47 46.05
N ASP A 54 32.46 19.59 46.24
CA ASP A 54 32.60 18.38 45.45
C ASP A 54 31.40 17.44 45.68
N GLU A 55 30.93 17.30 46.92
CA GLU A 55 29.72 16.55 47.27
C GLU A 55 28.45 17.18 46.64
N ASP A 56 28.32 18.51 46.66
CA ASP A 56 27.21 19.23 46.03
C ASP A 56 27.22 19.09 44.49
N ASP A 57 28.40 19.13 43.85
CA ASP A 57 28.60 18.90 42.41
C ASP A 57 28.18 17.48 42.03
N ASP A 58 28.67 16.47 42.75
CA ASP A 58 28.32 15.07 42.52
C ASP A 58 26.82 14.81 42.75
N ALA A 59 26.22 15.40 43.79
CA ALA A 59 24.78 15.29 44.05
C ALA A 59 23.94 15.95 42.94
N ALA A 60 24.35 17.12 42.46
CA ALA A 60 23.68 17.79 41.35
C ALA A 60 23.80 17.01 40.04
N TRP A 61 24.96 16.39 39.80
CA TRP A 61 25.17 15.51 38.65
C TRP A 61 24.29 14.27 38.70
N GLU A 62 24.15 13.60 39.84
CA GLU A 62 23.29 12.42 39.96
C GLU A 62 21.82 12.71 39.59
N ILE A 63 21.35 13.92 39.88
CA ILE A 63 20.03 14.38 39.43
C ILE A 63 20.03 14.65 37.92
N ALA A 64 21.05 15.35 37.42
CA ALA A 64 21.12 15.78 36.02
C ALA A 64 21.33 14.62 35.03
N ARG A 65 22.16 13.63 35.38
CA ARG A 65 22.51 12.51 34.51
C ARG A 65 21.32 11.61 34.17
N TYR A 66 20.26 11.60 34.97
CA TYR A 66 19.02 10.86 34.66
C TYR A 66 17.90 11.79 34.15
N GLY A 67 18.18 13.09 34.04
CA GLY A 67 17.26 14.10 33.55
C GLY A 67 17.30 14.32 32.03
N ASN A 68 16.59 15.35 31.59
CA ASN A 68 16.53 15.80 30.21
C ASN A 68 17.59 16.89 29.91
N GLU A 69 17.62 17.40 28.67
CA GLU A 69 18.53 18.47 28.24
C GLU A 69 18.51 19.71 29.14
N SER A 70 17.33 20.07 29.68
CA SER A 70 17.19 21.18 30.62
C SER A 70 17.94 20.90 31.91
N LYS A 71 17.81 19.71 32.50
CA LYS A 71 18.53 19.34 33.74
C LYS A 71 20.04 19.30 33.55
N LEU A 72 20.50 18.84 32.40
CA LEU A 72 21.93 18.85 32.05
C LEU A 72 22.44 20.29 31.86
N SER A 73 21.63 21.17 31.27
CA SER A 73 21.95 22.58 31.08
C SER A 73 21.94 23.37 32.40
N ASP A 74 20.99 23.07 33.30
CA ASP A 74 20.93 23.62 34.65
C ASP A 74 22.20 23.25 35.44
N TYR A 75 22.64 21.99 35.35
CA TYR A 75 23.88 21.52 35.97
C TYR A 75 25.11 22.30 35.44
N ILE A 76 25.26 22.42 34.11
CA ILE A 76 26.38 23.17 33.51
C ILE A 76 26.37 24.64 33.94
N THR A 77 25.18 25.23 34.12
CA THR A 77 25.03 26.64 34.53
C THR A 77 25.40 26.85 35.99
N ASN A 78 24.99 25.93 36.87
CA ASN A 78 25.24 26.01 38.31
C ASN A 78 26.67 25.58 38.69
N PHE A 79 27.27 24.68 37.91
CA PHE A 79 28.62 24.12 38.13
C PHE A 79 29.48 24.27 36.87
N PRO A 80 29.83 25.49 36.42
CA PRO A 80 30.53 25.71 35.15
C PRO A 80 31.96 25.14 35.11
N ALA A 81 32.56 24.88 36.28
CA ALA A 81 33.84 24.20 36.45
C ALA A 81 33.70 22.83 37.15
N GLY A 82 32.48 22.28 37.18
CA GLY A 82 32.18 20.98 37.80
C GLY A 82 32.85 19.81 37.09
N LYS A 83 33.05 18.72 37.82
CA LYS A 83 33.77 17.51 37.35
C LYS A 83 33.10 16.87 36.14
N HIS A 84 31.77 16.95 36.05
CA HIS A 84 30.96 16.24 35.05
C HIS A 84 30.51 17.13 33.88
N VAL A 85 31.01 18.36 33.75
CA VAL A 85 30.59 19.30 32.69
C VAL A 85 30.83 18.73 31.28
N LEU A 86 31.94 18.02 31.06
CA LEU A 86 32.22 17.41 29.77
C LEU A 86 31.23 16.28 29.46
N GLU A 87 30.93 15.42 30.44
CA GLU A 87 29.95 14.34 30.30
C GLU A 87 28.54 14.88 30.05
N ALA A 88 28.16 15.95 30.76
CA ALA A 88 26.87 16.61 30.58
C ALA A 88 26.72 17.17 29.16
N LYS A 89 27.76 17.83 28.61
CA LYS A 89 27.78 18.32 27.22
C LYS A 89 27.66 17.19 26.20
N GLN A 90 28.46 16.13 26.35
CA GLN A 90 28.39 14.95 25.47
C GLN A 90 27.01 14.30 25.50
N LYS A 91 26.36 14.26 26.67
CA LYS A 91 25.01 13.72 26.82
C LYS A 91 23.97 14.61 26.14
N ILE A 92 24.07 15.93 26.26
CA ILE A 92 23.23 16.87 25.49
C ILE A 92 23.40 16.64 23.99
N ASP A 93 24.64 16.60 23.49
CA ASP A 93 24.93 16.39 22.07
C ASP A 93 24.31 15.07 21.57
N THR A 94 24.41 14.01 22.38
CA THR A 94 23.79 12.70 22.09
C THR A 94 22.27 12.80 22.00
N LEU A 95 21.61 13.48 22.96
CA LEU A 95 20.15 13.65 22.96
C LEU A 95 19.68 14.48 21.75
N VAL A 96 20.41 15.54 21.41
CA VAL A 96 20.13 16.37 20.23
C VAL A 96 20.27 15.57 18.94
N GLN A 97 21.34 14.78 18.80
CA GLN A 97 21.54 13.89 17.65
C GLN A 97 20.44 12.84 17.55
N GLN A 98 20.06 12.21 18.67
CA GLN A 98 18.96 11.24 18.70
C GLN A 98 17.64 11.86 18.24
N ARG A 99 17.32 13.08 18.70
CA ARG A 99 16.11 13.81 18.27
C ARG A 99 16.16 14.15 16.78
N ALA A 100 17.29 14.65 16.28
CA ALA A 100 17.45 14.98 14.86
C ALA A 100 17.27 13.73 13.99
N ASN A 101 17.84 12.60 14.38
CA ASN A 101 17.70 11.32 13.67
C ASN A 101 16.24 10.82 13.71
N ALA A 102 15.58 10.88 14.87
CA ALA A 102 14.17 10.51 14.99
C ALA A 102 13.26 11.38 14.11
N GLN A 103 13.52 12.69 14.06
CA GLN A 103 12.77 13.61 13.20
C GLN A 103 13.02 13.35 11.71
N ALA A 104 14.26 13.05 11.32
CA ALA A 104 14.59 12.70 9.94
C ALA A 104 13.89 11.39 9.50
N GLU A 105 13.88 10.38 10.36
CA GLU A 105 13.18 9.11 10.06
C GLU A 105 11.65 9.31 10.02
N LYS A 106 11.08 10.09 10.95
CA LYS A 106 9.67 10.50 10.91
C LYS A 106 9.34 11.14 9.56
N GLN A 107 10.12 12.13 9.13
CA GLN A 107 9.87 12.84 7.88
C GLN A 107 9.97 11.92 6.66
N LYS A 108 10.94 11.00 6.65
CA LYS A 108 11.09 10.01 5.59
C LYS A 108 9.86 9.09 5.50
N ILE A 109 9.35 8.62 6.64
CA ILE A 109 8.15 7.79 6.69
C ILE A 109 6.94 8.56 6.15
N LEU A 110 6.74 9.82 6.58
CA LEU A 110 5.63 10.66 6.11
C LEU A 110 5.74 10.98 4.61
N ASN A 111 6.95 11.25 4.11
CA ASN A 111 7.17 11.45 2.67
C ASN A 111 6.80 10.21 1.85
N ASN A 112 7.12 9.01 2.35
CA ASN A 112 6.72 7.77 1.69
C ASN A 112 5.20 7.61 1.65
N ILE A 113 4.50 7.94 2.74
CA ILE A 113 3.03 7.89 2.82
C ILE A 113 2.39 8.93 1.88
N GLN A 114 2.93 10.16 1.86
CA GLN A 114 2.44 11.23 0.99
C GLN A 114 2.65 10.88 -0.50
N GLY A 115 3.79 10.29 -0.85
CA GLY A 115 4.09 9.89 -2.22
C GLY A 115 3.30 8.66 -2.66
N ASN A 116 3.05 7.72 -1.76
CA ASN A 116 2.21 6.56 -1.99
C ASN A 116 1.49 6.14 -0.70
N PRO A 117 0.18 6.38 -0.56
CA PRO A 117 -0.57 6.02 0.66
C PRO A 117 -0.63 4.50 0.90
N ASN A 118 -0.19 3.68 -0.06
CA ASN A 118 -0.10 2.23 0.04
C ASN A 118 1.32 1.72 0.33
N PHE A 119 2.29 2.61 0.59
CA PHE A 119 3.67 2.23 0.85
C PHE A 119 3.80 1.28 2.05
N TYR A 120 3.01 1.53 3.10
CA TYR A 120 2.96 0.70 4.30
C TYR A 120 1.58 0.03 4.44
N ALA A 121 1.60 -1.22 4.90
CA ALA A 121 0.38 -1.95 5.28
C ALA A 121 -0.23 -1.37 6.57
N PRO A 122 -1.51 -1.66 6.88
CA PRO A 122 -2.21 -1.06 8.01
C PRO A 122 -1.53 -1.36 9.36
N SER A 123 -1.03 -2.58 9.53
CA SER A 123 -0.33 -2.99 10.75
C SER A 123 0.90 -2.14 11.04
N LYS A 124 1.63 -1.73 10.00
CA LYS A 124 2.83 -0.90 10.15
C LYS A 124 2.48 0.55 10.48
N ILE A 125 1.39 1.07 9.91
CA ILE A 125 0.87 2.40 10.26
C ILE A 125 0.41 2.42 11.72
N LEU A 126 -0.32 1.39 12.16
CA LEU A 126 -0.73 1.24 13.56
C LEU A 126 0.48 1.14 14.50
N GLU A 127 1.51 0.39 14.14
CA GLU A 127 2.77 0.31 14.91
C GLU A 127 3.39 1.70 15.10
N TYR A 128 3.47 2.50 14.03
CA TYR A 128 4.03 3.86 14.10
C TYR A 128 3.19 4.82 14.96
N LEU A 129 1.86 4.71 14.90
CA LEU A 129 0.96 5.48 15.77
C LEU A 129 1.12 5.07 17.23
N GLN A 130 1.14 3.77 17.51
CA GLN A 130 1.28 3.22 18.86
C GLN A 130 2.64 3.57 19.50
N SER A 131 3.71 3.57 18.70
CA SER A 131 5.03 3.94 19.18
C SER A 131 5.25 5.45 19.29
N GLY A 132 4.30 6.27 18.84
CA GLY A 132 4.45 7.73 18.76
C GLY A 132 5.46 8.21 17.71
N THR A 133 5.77 7.39 16.69
CA THR A 133 6.66 7.81 15.58
C THR A 133 6.06 9.00 14.83
N PHE A 134 4.74 8.97 14.63
CA PHE A 134 3.95 10.09 14.14
C PHE A 134 2.54 10.03 14.78
N THR A 135 1.77 11.10 14.60
CA THR A 135 0.40 11.27 15.09
C THR A 135 -0.62 11.15 13.96
N GLU A 136 -1.91 11.01 14.29
CA GLU A 136 -2.98 11.07 13.28
C GLU A 136 -2.97 12.39 12.51
N SER A 137 -2.68 13.52 13.19
CA SER A 137 -2.53 14.83 12.55
C SER A 137 -1.43 14.84 11.49
N ASP A 138 -0.34 14.10 11.69
CA ASP A 138 0.71 13.96 10.68
C ASP A 138 0.21 13.22 9.42
N LEU A 139 -0.64 12.19 9.60
CA LEU A 139 -1.28 11.48 8.48
C LEU A 139 -2.26 12.39 7.72
N ILE A 140 -3.09 13.16 8.43
CA ILE A 140 -4.02 14.12 7.82
C ILE A 140 -3.24 15.15 6.98
N ASN A 141 -2.15 15.70 7.54
CA ASN A 141 -1.27 16.63 6.84
C ASN A 141 -0.56 15.99 5.63
N SER A 142 -0.45 14.67 5.60
CA SER A 142 0.08 13.90 4.47
C SER A 142 -0.97 13.58 3.40
N GLY A 143 -2.21 14.07 3.55
CA GLY A 143 -3.30 13.88 2.60
C GLY A 143 -4.12 12.60 2.80
N ILE A 144 -3.98 11.95 3.96
CA ILE A 144 -4.82 10.81 4.34
C ILE A 144 -6.15 11.33 4.92
N PRO A 145 -7.32 10.90 4.41
CA PRO A 145 -8.60 11.34 4.94
C PRO A 145 -8.84 10.74 6.33
N GLN A 146 -9.55 11.49 7.20
CA GLN A 146 -9.88 11.03 8.56
C GLN A 146 -10.59 9.66 8.54
N SER A 147 -11.50 9.43 7.60
CA SER A 147 -12.21 8.15 7.48
C SER A 147 -11.30 6.95 7.26
N ALA A 148 -10.18 7.12 6.52
CA ALA A 148 -9.20 6.05 6.35
C ALA A 148 -8.42 5.79 7.65
N ILE A 149 -8.13 6.84 8.42
CA ILE A 149 -7.47 6.73 9.72
C ILE A 149 -8.40 6.01 10.72
N ASP A 150 -9.66 6.43 10.80
CA ASP A 150 -10.69 5.81 11.65
C ASP A 150 -10.86 4.32 11.34
N SER A 151 -10.72 3.95 10.06
CA SER A 151 -10.86 2.56 9.58
C SER A 151 -9.66 1.66 9.92
N LEU A 152 -8.48 2.19 10.22
CA LEU A 152 -7.26 1.41 10.49
C LEU A 152 -7.44 0.37 11.59
N GLY A 153 -8.16 0.73 12.65
CA GLY A 153 -8.38 -0.13 13.82
C GLY A 153 -9.51 -1.15 13.66
N ASN A 154 -10.30 -1.07 12.59
CA ASN A 154 -11.50 -1.88 12.39
C ASN A 154 -11.64 -2.31 10.92
N ILE A 155 -10.54 -2.78 10.32
CA ILE A 155 -10.57 -3.31 8.96
C ILE A 155 -11.39 -4.60 8.94
N GLN A 156 -12.43 -4.62 8.12
CA GLN A 156 -13.29 -5.79 7.92
C GLN A 156 -13.09 -6.35 6.53
N THR A 157 -12.10 -7.22 6.37
CA THR A 157 -11.82 -7.87 5.09
C THR A 157 -13.05 -8.68 4.65
N PRO A 158 -13.62 -8.42 3.45
CA PRO A 158 -14.75 -9.16 2.95
C PRO A 158 -14.44 -10.66 2.83
N GLU A 159 -15.25 -11.49 3.48
CA GLU A 159 -15.17 -12.94 3.35
C GLU A 159 -15.99 -13.41 2.15
N LEU A 160 -15.30 -13.96 1.15
CA LEU A 160 -15.92 -14.44 -0.09
C LEU A 160 -16.02 -15.95 -0.09
N THR A 161 -17.25 -16.45 -0.26
CA THR A 161 -17.52 -17.88 -0.41
C THR A 161 -17.66 -18.21 -1.89
N ILE A 162 -16.70 -18.97 -2.41
CA ILE A 162 -16.68 -19.39 -3.80
C ILE A 162 -17.76 -20.42 -4.13
N GLY A 163 -18.28 -20.35 -5.36
CA GLY A 163 -19.28 -21.29 -5.86
C GLY A 163 -18.65 -22.46 -6.60
N LEU A 164 -19.45 -23.51 -6.84
CA LEU A 164 -19.05 -24.60 -7.75
C LEU A 164 -19.07 -24.10 -9.20
N THR A 165 -17.97 -24.34 -9.92
CA THR A 165 -17.87 -24.10 -11.36
C THR A 165 -18.66 -25.18 -12.11
N PRO A 166 -19.60 -24.82 -13.01
CA PRO A 166 -20.32 -25.81 -13.80
C PRO A 166 -19.41 -26.46 -14.84
N SER A 167 -19.80 -27.62 -15.36
CA SER A 167 -19.06 -28.32 -16.43
C SER A 167 -19.24 -27.70 -17.81
N SER A 168 -20.32 -26.93 -18.01
CA SER A 168 -20.65 -26.24 -19.25
C SER A 168 -21.46 -24.97 -18.98
N ILE A 169 -21.44 -24.03 -19.93
CA ILE A 169 -22.21 -22.79 -19.89
C ILE A 169 -23.48 -23.00 -20.72
N PRO A 170 -24.68 -22.63 -20.24
CA PRO A 170 -25.90 -22.77 -21.03
C PRO A 170 -25.83 -22.01 -22.36
N PRO A 171 -26.56 -22.48 -23.38
CA PRO A 171 -26.69 -21.74 -24.64
C PRO A 171 -27.37 -20.38 -24.40
N ASP A 172 -27.21 -19.48 -25.36
CA ASP A 172 -27.84 -18.14 -25.42
C ASP A 172 -27.33 -17.12 -24.36
N TYR A 173 -26.34 -17.49 -23.55
CA TYR A 173 -25.57 -16.55 -22.74
C TYR A 173 -24.42 -15.94 -23.56
N THR A 174 -24.06 -14.69 -23.25
CA THR A 174 -22.77 -14.15 -23.67
C THR A 174 -21.76 -14.39 -22.55
N GLU A 175 -20.68 -15.08 -22.90
CA GLU A 175 -19.59 -15.43 -22.00
C GLU A 175 -18.65 -14.23 -21.86
N VAL A 176 -18.38 -13.81 -20.63
CA VAL A 176 -17.51 -12.69 -20.30
C VAL A 176 -16.34 -13.20 -19.49
N TYR A 177 -15.16 -13.25 -20.11
CA TYR A 177 -13.97 -13.80 -19.47
C TYR A 177 -13.10 -12.69 -18.88
N PHE A 178 -12.82 -12.79 -17.58
CA PHE A 178 -11.85 -11.94 -16.89
C PHE A 178 -10.53 -12.69 -16.75
N TRP A 179 -9.56 -12.29 -17.57
CA TRP A 179 -8.21 -12.85 -17.61
C TRP A 179 -7.26 -11.95 -16.83
N GLY A 180 -6.28 -12.53 -16.14
CA GLY A 180 -5.18 -11.78 -15.54
C GLY A 180 -4.48 -12.58 -14.45
N GLY A 181 -3.23 -12.23 -14.14
CA GLY A 181 -2.46 -12.89 -13.08
C GLY A 181 -3.00 -12.62 -11.67
N THR A 182 -2.41 -13.26 -10.66
CA THR A 182 -2.71 -12.97 -9.26
C THR A 182 -2.39 -11.51 -8.93
N GLY A 183 -3.26 -10.85 -8.17
CA GLY A 183 -3.12 -9.44 -7.80
C GLY A 183 -3.56 -8.43 -8.88
N SER A 184 -3.95 -8.88 -10.07
CA SER A 184 -4.31 -7.97 -11.18
C SER A 184 -5.63 -7.19 -10.99
N GLY A 185 -6.32 -7.37 -9.87
CA GLY A 185 -7.54 -6.62 -9.52
C GLY A 185 -8.85 -7.16 -10.10
N LYS A 186 -8.90 -8.40 -10.61
CA LYS A 186 -10.11 -8.99 -11.23
C LYS A 186 -11.30 -9.02 -10.28
N THR A 187 -11.10 -9.53 -9.07
CA THR A 187 -12.15 -9.69 -8.06
C THR A 187 -12.71 -8.36 -7.60
N CYS A 188 -11.82 -7.40 -7.34
CA CYS A 188 -12.24 -6.04 -6.99
C CYS A 188 -12.99 -5.37 -8.15
N ALA A 189 -12.50 -5.52 -9.39
CA ALA A 189 -13.19 -4.99 -10.55
C ALA A 189 -14.57 -5.63 -10.74
N LEU A 190 -14.69 -6.95 -10.53
CA LEU A 190 -15.97 -7.65 -10.58
C LEU A 190 -16.94 -7.14 -9.51
N GLY A 191 -16.50 -7.00 -8.25
CA GLY A 191 -17.31 -6.42 -7.18
C GLY A 191 -17.79 -5.00 -7.52
N ALA A 192 -16.89 -4.15 -7.99
CA ALA A 192 -17.20 -2.78 -8.43
C ALA A 192 -18.21 -2.75 -9.59
N ILE A 193 -18.06 -3.61 -10.60
CA ILE A 193 -18.98 -3.69 -11.74
C ILE A 193 -20.37 -4.13 -11.30
N LEU A 194 -20.46 -5.16 -10.44
CA LEU A 194 -21.75 -5.63 -9.91
C LEU A 194 -22.42 -4.56 -9.05
N GLN A 195 -21.65 -3.87 -8.20
CA GLN A 195 -22.17 -2.79 -7.37
C GLN A 195 -22.73 -1.65 -8.22
N VAL A 196 -21.97 -1.15 -9.20
CA VAL A 196 -22.43 -0.06 -10.06
C VAL A 196 -23.63 -0.49 -10.91
N ALA A 197 -23.68 -1.74 -11.37
CA ALA A 197 -24.85 -2.27 -12.07
C ALA A 197 -26.09 -2.35 -11.16
N GLU A 198 -25.91 -2.73 -9.88
CA GLU A 198 -26.97 -2.74 -8.87
C GLU A 198 -27.49 -1.32 -8.59
N GLN A 199 -26.60 -0.37 -8.32
CA GLN A 199 -26.96 1.04 -8.04
C GLN A 199 -27.73 1.68 -9.20
N LYS A 200 -27.36 1.34 -10.45
CA LYS A 200 -28.11 1.77 -11.65
C LYS A 200 -29.46 1.08 -11.82
N GLY A 201 -29.78 0.06 -11.01
CA GLY A 201 -30.97 -0.78 -11.13
C GLY A 201 -30.93 -1.72 -12.35
N TYR A 202 -29.73 -2.04 -12.85
CA TYR A 202 -29.56 -2.83 -14.07
C TYR A 202 -29.43 -4.33 -13.78
N LEU A 203 -28.91 -4.68 -12.61
CA LEU A 203 -28.46 -6.03 -12.29
C LEU A 203 -29.62 -6.93 -11.83
N ASN A 204 -29.59 -8.18 -12.27
CA ASN A 204 -30.36 -9.26 -11.66
C ASN A 204 -29.51 -10.55 -11.67
N ILE A 205 -29.17 -11.04 -10.47
CA ILE A 205 -28.28 -12.19 -10.26
C ILE A 205 -29.11 -13.48 -10.33
N ALA A 206 -28.63 -14.47 -11.09
CA ALA A 206 -29.31 -15.77 -11.18
C ALA A 206 -29.08 -16.61 -9.92
N THR A 207 -30.07 -17.42 -9.53
CA THR A 207 -29.88 -18.42 -8.46
C THR A 207 -28.88 -19.50 -8.88
N GLY A 208 -28.26 -20.17 -7.91
CA GLY A 208 -27.32 -21.26 -8.17
C GLY A 208 -25.97 -21.07 -7.45
N PRO A 209 -24.94 -21.86 -7.81
CA PRO A 209 -23.69 -21.92 -7.05
C PRO A 209 -22.95 -20.58 -6.92
N GLY A 210 -23.07 -19.70 -7.91
CA GLY A 210 -22.45 -18.37 -7.89
C GLY A 210 -23.26 -17.28 -7.17
N TYR A 211 -24.48 -17.57 -6.70
CA TYR A 211 -25.40 -16.56 -6.15
C TYR A 211 -24.86 -15.90 -4.87
N LEU A 212 -24.30 -16.68 -3.95
CA LEU A 212 -23.73 -16.16 -2.71
C LEU A 212 -22.51 -15.28 -3.00
N TYR A 213 -21.58 -15.78 -3.80
CA TYR A 213 -20.38 -15.05 -4.23
C TYR A 213 -20.73 -13.70 -4.87
N ALA A 214 -21.68 -13.69 -5.82
CA ALA A 214 -22.11 -12.48 -6.51
C ALA A 214 -22.74 -11.44 -5.55
N ASN A 215 -23.54 -11.89 -4.57
CA ASN A 215 -24.13 -11.00 -3.58
C ASN A 215 -23.10 -10.46 -2.58
N GLN A 216 -22.11 -11.25 -2.19
CA GLN A 216 -21.00 -10.78 -1.36
C GLN A 216 -20.17 -9.72 -2.12
N LEU A 217 -19.84 -9.99 -3.39
CA LEU A 217 -19.07 -9.09 -4.24
C LEU A 217 -19.72 -7.73 -4.46
N LYS A 218 -21.03 -7.69 -4.77
CA LYS A 218 -21.72 -6.41 -5.03
C LYS A 218 -21.77 -5.52 -3.78
N ASN A 219 -21.71 -6.10 -2.58
CA ASN A 219 -21.83 -5.36 -1.32
C ASN A 219 -20.47 -4.90 -0.76
N ILE A 220 -19.35 -5.09 -1.48
CA ILE A 220 -18.02 -4.71 -0.99
C ILE A 220 -17.83 -3.18 -0.96
N PHE A 221 -18.39 -2.48 -1.95
CA PHE A 221 -18.10 -1.06 -2.18
C PHE A 221 -19.37 -0.21 -2.06
N SER A 222 -19.29 0.98 -1.47
CA SER A 222 -20.47 1.78 -1.11
C SER A 222 -20.63 3.11 -1.88
N ASP A 223 -19.63 3.56 -2.66
CA ASP A 223 -19.64 4.80 -3.50
C ASP A 223 -20.26 6.02 -2.78
N ASP A 224 -19.93 6.17 -1.50
CA ASP A 224 -20.45 7.21 -0.61
C ASP A 224 -19.46 8.38 -0.42
N GLY A 225 -18.30 8.32 -1.07
CA GLY A 225 -17.21 9.28 -0.96
C GLY A 225 -16.43 9.21 0.36
N VAL A 226 -16.53 8.08 1.06
CA VAL A 226 -15.85 7.82 2.33
C VAL A 226 -14.86 6.67 2.16
N ALA A 227 -13.67 6.82 2.75
CA ALA A 227 -12.67 5.76 2.78
C ALA A 227 -12.98 4.72 3.87
N ASN A 228 -14.03 3.92 3.69
CA ASN A 228 -14.55 2.94 4.65
C ASN A 228 -14.82 1.56 4.03
N ASP A 229 -14.62 1.39 2.72
CA ASP A 229 -14.72 0.10 2.06
C ASP A 229 -13.39 -0.67 2.20
N PHE A 230 -13.45 -2.00 2.18
CA PHE A 230 -12.27 -2.85 2.38
C PHE A 230 -12.05 -3.80 1.20
N LEU A 231 -10.82 -3.88 0.70
CA LEU A 231 -10.49 -4.78 -0.40
C LEU A 231 -10.63 -6.25 0.05
N PRO A 232 -11.22 -7.13 -0.78
CA PRO A 232 -11.29 -8.55 -0.47
C PRO A 232 -9.91 -9.20 -0.43
N ALA A 233 -9.80 -10.30 0.32
CA ALA A 233 -8.60 -11.13 0.27
C ALA A 233 -8.35 -11.65 -1.16
N PRO A 234 -7.09 -11.98 -1.52
CA PRO A 234 -6.81 -12.63 -2.80
C PRO A 234 -7.66 -13.89 -2.97
N SER A 235 -8.28 -14.05 -4.15
CA SER A 235 -9.08 -15.24 -4.44
C SER A 235 -8.26 -16.53 -4.29
N PRO A 236 -8.90 -17.66 -3.95
CA PRO A 236 -8.26 -18.96 -3.94
C PRO A 236 -7.49 -19.22 -5.24
N LEU A 237 -6.30 -19.79 -5.08
CA LEU A 237 -5.29 -19.79 -6.13
C LEU A 237 -5.65 -20.70 -7.32
N ASP A 238 -6.59 -21.61 -7.20
CA ASP A 238 -6.77 -22.74 -8.12
C ASP A 238 -8.17 -22.85 -8.72
N THR A 239 -9.12 -21.96 -8.42
CA THR A 239 -10.52 -22.10 -8.88
C THR A 239 -10.99 -20.96 -9.80
N THR A 240 -11.74 -21.33 -10.85
CA THR A 240 -12.44 -20.39 -11.75
C THR A 240 -13.84 -20.15 -11.24
N GLN A 241 -14.25 -18.89 -11.06
CA GLN A 241 -15.60 -18.56 -10.61
C GLN A 241 -16.54 -18.33 -11.79
N TYR A 242 -17.76 -18.83 -11.66
CA TYR A 242 -18.82 -18.70 -12.67
C TYR A 242 -20.01 -17.92 -12.08
N LEU A 243 -20.32 -16.77 -12.67
CA LEU A 243 -21.38 -15.87 -12.20
C LEU A 243 -22.38 -15.60 -13.33
N PRO A 244 -23.52 -16.29 -13.34
CA PRO A 244 -24.63 -15.97 -14.24
C PRO A 244 -25.45 -14.79 -13.70
N PHE A 245 -25.64 -13.76 -14.51
CA PHE A 245 -26.54 -12.64 -14.21
C PHE A 245 -27.15 -12.07 -15.48
N THR A 246 -28.11 -11.17 -15.33
CA THR A 246 -28.64 -10.38 -16.42
C THR A 246 -28.48 -8.89 -16.15
N VAL A 247 -28.35 -8.11 -17.23
CA VAL A 247 -28.34 -6.64 -17.18
C VAL A 247 -29.41 -6.04 -18.09
N LYS A 248 -30.14 -5.04 -17.59
CA LYS A 248 -31.29 -4.43 -18.28
C LYS A 248 -31.50 -2.99 -17.81
N LYS A 249 -31.61 -2.01 -18.72
CA LYS A 249 -31.92 -0.63 -18.32
C LYS A 249 -33.34 -0.56 -17.73
N PRO A 250 -33.63 0.42 -16.85
CA PRO A 250 -35.00 0.73 -16.47
C PRO A 250 -35.86 0.91 -17.71
N ASN A 251 -37.03 0.28 -17.71
CA ASN A 251 -38.01 0.30 -18.80
C ASN A 251 -37.62 -0.45 -20.09
N GLU A 252 -36.45 -1.09 -20.17
CA GLU A 252 -36.19 -2.03 -21.27
C GLU A 252 -37.05 -3.29 -21.11
N LYS A 253 -37.63 -3.75 -22.23
CA LYS A 253 -38.43 -4.97 -22.26
C LYS A 253 -37.59 -6.24 -22.11
N ASN A 254 -36.42 -6.24 -22.74
CA ASN A 254 -35.57 -7.43 -22.90
C ASN A 254 -34.29 -7.25 -22.09
N SER A 255 -33.84 -8.33 -21.44
CA SER A 255 -32.58 -8.38 -20.70
C SER A 255 -31.44 -8.90 -21.55
N ARG A 256 -30.21 -8.66 -21.10
CA ARG A 256 -28.98 -9.24 -21.66
C ARG A 256 -28.49 -10.32 -20.70
N SER A 257 -28.23 -11.52 -21.20
CA SER A 257 -27.77 -12.65 -20.38
C SER A 257 -26.24 -12.74 -20.38
N VAL A 258 -25.66 -12.68 -19.18
CA VAL A 258 -24.21 -12.66 -18.96
C VAL A 258 -23.79 -13.87 -18.17
N SER A 259 -22.83 -14.62 -18.70
CA SER A 259 -22.13 -15.69 -18.00
C SER A 259 -20.71 -15.20 -17.77
N LEU A 260 -20.45 -14.64 -16.59
CA LEU A 260 -19.12 -14.14 -16.27
C LEU A 260 -18.24 -15.26 -15.72
N ILE A 261 -17.03 -15.35 -16.26
CA ILE A 261 -16.00 -16.32 -15.90
C ILE A 261 -14.80 -15.55 -15.37
N GLU A 262 -14.64 -15.54 -14.05
CA GLU A 262 -13.46 -14.99 -13.38
C GLU A 262 -12.42 -16.11 -13.27
N LEU A 263 -11.33 -16.00 -14.03
CA LEU A 263 -10.29 -17.02 -14.03
C LEU A 263 -9.35 -16.83 -12.85
N SER A 264 -8.89 -17.93 -12.27
CA SER A 264 -7.81 -17.88 -11.28
C SER A 264 -6.54 -17.21 -11.85
N GLY A 265 -5.83 -16.47 -11.00
CA GLY A 265 -4.54 -15.88 -11.35
C GLY A 265 -3.45 -16.91 -11.69
N GLU A 266 -3.52 -18.13 -11.13
CA GLU A 266 -2.55 -19.20 -11.44
C GLU A 266 -2.78 -19.87 -12.80
N ILE A 267 -3.91 -19.60 -13.47
CA ILE A 267 -4.11 -20.08 -14.86
C ILE A 267 -3.02 -19.54 -15.79
N PHE A 268 -2.55 -18.33 -15.53
CA PHE A 268 -1.44 -17.74 -16.28
C PHE A 268 -0.11 -18.48 -16.07
N LYS A 269 0.13 -18.95 -14.84
CA LYS A 269 1.26 -19.82 -14.51
C LYS A 269 1.10 -21.19 -15.16
N CYS A 270 -0.13 -21.71 -15.27
CA CYS A 270 -0.41 -22.96 -15.98
C CYS A 270 -0.07 -22.89 -17.48
N PHE A 271 -0.33 -21.76 -18.16
CA PHE A 271 0.08 -21.58 -19.55
C PHE A 271 1.60 -21.66 -19.70
N PHE A 272 2.34 -21.02 -18.77
CA PHE A 272 3.80 -21.07 -18.78
C PHE A 272 4.30 -22.50 -18.60
N LEU A 273 3.80 -23.23 -17.61
CA LEU A 273 4.18 -24.62 -17.34
C LEU A 273 3.85 -25.55 -18.53
N LYS A 274 2.68 -25.39 -19.15
CA LYS A 274 2.32 -26.16 -20.35
C LYS A 274 3.27 -25.88 -21.50
N ASN A 275 3.61 -24.62 -21.74
CA ASN A 275 4.55 -24.24 -22.80
C ASN A 275 5.97 -24.75 -22.53
N SER A 276 6.37 -24.91 -21.27
CA SER A 276 7.67 -25.49 -20.88
C SER A 276 7.66 -27.03 -20.82
N GLY A 277 6.56 -27.69 -21.22
CA GLY A 277 6.42 -29.15 -21.18
C GLY A 277 6.28 -29.74 -19.77
N HIS A 278 5.99 -28.91 -18.76
CA HIS A 278 5.82 -29.34 -17.38
C HIS A 278 4.36 -29.73 -17.09
N GLY A 279 4.18 -30.61 -16.10
CA GLY A 279 2.86 -30.94 -15.55
C GLY A 279 2.24 -29.75 -14.81
N LEU A 280 0.92 -29.80 -14.59
CA LEU A 280 0.24 -28.81 -13.75
C LEU A 280 0.48 -29.13 -12.26
N PRO A 281 0.56 -28.12 -11.37
CA PRO A 281 1.06 -28.34 -10.01
C PRO A 281 0.18 -29.24 -9.14
N THR A 282 -1.14 -29.12 -9.27
CA THR A 282 -2.12 -29.89 -8.48
C THR A 282 -3.27 -30.38 -9.33
N ARG A 283 -4.08 -31.29 -8.78
CA ARG A 283 -5.30 -31.77 -9.45
C ARG A 283 -6.32 -30.64 -9.67
N ASP A 284 -6.41 -29.68 -8.76
CA ASP A 284 -7.31 -28.53 -8.90
C ASP A 284 -6.89 -27.62 -10.05
N HIS A 285 -5.59 -27.42 -10.26
CA HIS A 285 -5.08 -26.74 -11.45
C HIS A 285 -5.50 -27.46 -12.74
N GLU A 286 -5.40 -28.79 -12.78
CA GLU A 286 -5.86 -29.58 -13.94
C GLU A 286 -7.36 -29.44 -14.17
N ASN A 287 -8.16 -29.55 -13.11
CA ASN A 287 -9.62 -29.43 -13.19
C ASN A 287 -10.03 -28.04 -13.69
N THR A 288 -9.42 -26.99 -13.18
CA THR A 288 -9.70 -25.61 -13.57
C THR A 288 -9.26 -25.32 -15.01
N PHE A 289 -8.09 -25.83 -15.41
CA PHE A 289 -7.62 -25.71 -16.80
C PHE A 289 -8.53 -26.47 -17.78
N ASN A 290 -9.01 -27.67 -17.41
CA ASN A 290 -9.94 -28.45 -18.22
C ASN A 290 -11.32 -27.77 -18.32
N SER A 291 -11.82 -27.21 -17.23
CA SER A 291 -13.08 -26.44 -17.23
C SER A 291 -12.99 -25.23 -18.14
N LEU A 292 -11.84 -24.52 -18.12
CA LEU A 292 -11.57 -23.43 -19.06
C LEU A 292 -11.63 -23.89 -20.52
N ASN A 293 -10.95 -25.00 -20.86
CA ASN A 293 -11.00 -25.56 -22.22
C ASN A 293 -12.43 -25.90 -22.65
N SER A 294 -13.23 -26.48 -21.74
CA SER A 294 -14.64 -26.79 -21.98
C SER A 294 -15.42 -25.53 -22.34
N PHE A 295 -15.29 -24.47 -21.53
CA PHE A 295 -15.98 -23.20 -21.77
C PHE A 295 -15.56 -22.54 -23.09
N LEU A 296 -14.26 -22.47 -23.36
CA LEU A 296 -13.74 -21.85 -24.58
C LEU A 296 -14.20 -22.57 -25.85
N SER A 297 -14.48 -23.87 -25.78
CA SER A 297 -14.98 -24.67 -26.91
C SER A 297 -16.46 -24.45 -27.22
N SER A 298 -17.21 -23.73 -26.37
CA SER A 298 -18.63 -23.46 -26.59
C SER A 298 -18.87 -22.56 -27.82
N THR A 299 -20.07 -22.65 -28.39
CA THR A 299 -20.51 -21.80 -29.52
C THR A 299 -21.12 -20.47 -29.09
N ASN A 300 -21.20 -20.20 -27.79
CA ASN A 300 -21.70 -18.93 -27.26
C ASN A 300 -20.84 -17.75 -27.72
N ARG A 301 -21.46 -16.58 -27.74
CA ARG A 301 -20.78 -15.29 -27.97
C ARG A 301 -19.84 -15.00 -26.80
N LYS A 302 -18.67 -14.42 -27.07
CA LYS A 302 -17.60 -14.23 -26.08
C LYS A 302 -17.08 -12.80 -26.06
N ILE A 303 -16.83 -12.28 -24.86
CA ILE A 303 -16.12 -11.02 -24.61
C ILE A 303 -14.94 -11.33 -23.68
N HIS A 304 -13.76 -10.82 -24.00
CA HIS A 304 -12.55 -11.04 -23.20
C HIS A 304 -12.02 -9.71 -22.62
N PHE A 305 -11.84 -9.67 -21.31
CA PHE A 305 -11.17 -8.57 -20.60
C PHE A 305 -9.84 -9.07 -20.03
N PHE A 306 -8.73 -8.49 -20.47
CA PHE A 306 -7.38 -8.81 -20.02
C PHE A 306 -6.89 -7.78 -18.99
N PHE A 307 -6.96 -8.13 -17.71
CA PHE A 307 -6.52 -7.33 -16.59
C PHE A 307 -5.00 -7.40 -16.43
N ILE A 308 -4.35 -6.24 -16.56
CA ILE A 308 -2.91 -6.05 -16.40
C ILE A 308 -2.67 -5.09 -15.24
N ASP A 309 -1.85 -5.52 -14.28
CA ASP A 309 -1.51 -4.74 -13.09
C ASP A 309 -0.42 -3.71 -13.43
N TYR A 310 -0.75 -2.43 -13.33
CA TYR A 310 0.19 -1.33 -13.54
C TYR A 310 1.30 -1.27 -12.48
N ASP A 311 0.93 -1.37 -11.21
CA ASP A 311 1.81 -1.16 -10.04
C ASP A 311 2.85 -2.27 -9.87
N ARG A 312 2.60 -3.43 -10.48
CA ARG A 312 3.60 -4.50 -10.55
C ARG A 312 4.85 -4.08 -11.34
N GLU A 313 4.76 -3.08 -12.21
CA GLU A 313 5.87 -2.54 -13.04
C GLU A 313 6.68 -3.64 -13.77
N ASN A 314 6.01 -4.75 -14.08
CA ASN A 314 6.64 -5.94 -14.64
C ASN A 314 7.84 -6.50 -13.84
N LYS A 315 7.88 -6.25 -12.53
CA LYS A 315 8.89 -6.83 -11.62
C LYS A 315 8.72 -8.36 -11.55
N PRO A 316 9.84 -9.13 -11.50
CA PRO A 316 9.79 -10.58 -11.29
C PRO A 316 9.10 -10.91 -9.96
N ASP A 317 8.30 -11.96 -9.93
CA ASP A 317 7.83 -12.55 -8.66
C ASP A 317 8.88 -13.46 -8.03
N GLY A 318 8.52 -14.13 -6.92
CA GLY A 318 9.39 -15.06 -6.21
C GLY A 318 9.86 -16.26 -7.03
N SER A 319 9.25 -16.55 -8.19
CA SER A 319 9.73 -17.56 -9.14
C SER A 319 10.68 -16.99 -10.20
N GLY A 320 11.00 -15.70 -10.13
CA GLY A 320 11.82 -14.99 -11.12
C GLY A 320 11.07 -14.66 -12.43
N LEU A 321 9.75 -14.87 -12.48
CA LEU A 321 8.95 -14.65 -13.68
C LEU A 321 8.23 -13.30 -13.63
N LYS A 322 8.19 -12.62 -14.76
CA LYS A 322 7.54 -11.31 -14.92
C LYS A 322 6.11 -11.48 -15.41
N GLN A 323 5.30 -10.44 -15.20
CA GLN A 323 3.94 -10.40 -15.74
C GLN A 323 3.92 -10.56 -17.27
N SER A 324 4.89 -9.96 -17.98
CA SER A 324 5.05 -10.13 -19.43
C SER A 324 5.31 -11.57 -19.86
N ASP A 325 6.03 -12.36 -19.05
CA ASP A 325 6.35 -13.76 -19.38
C ASP A 325 5.08 -14.62 -19.36
N TYR A 326 4.24 -14.40 -18.35
CA TYR A 326 2.93 -15.04 -18.25
C TYR A 326 1.97 -14.63 -19.36
N LEU A 327 1.94 -13.34 -19.72
CA LEU A 327 1.13 -12.84 -20.83
C LEU A 327 1.61 -13.44 -22.17
N ALA A 328 2.92 -13.56 -22.39
CA ALA A 328 3.49 -14.20 -23.57
C ALA A 328 3.12 -15.69 -23.63
N ALA A 329 3.16 -16.39 -22.50
CA ALA A 329 2.71 -17.78 -22.42
C ALA A 329 1.23 -17.94 -22.75
N ALA A 330 0.38 -17.02 -22.27
CA ALA A 330 -1.04 -16.97 -22.60
C ALA A 330 -1.26 -16.73 -24.11
N SER A 331 -0.51 -15.82 -24.75
CA SER A 331 -0.55 -15.62 -26.21
C SER A 331 -0.31 -16.90 -27.00
N THR A 332 0.70 -17.68 -26.61
CA THR A 332 1.00 -18.98 -27.24
C THR A 332 -0.17 -19.93 -27.10
N TYR A 333 -0.75 -20.02 -25.90
CA TYR A 333 -1.92 -20.85 -25.65
C TYR A 333 -3.14 -20.40 -26.49
N PHE A 334 -3.42 -19.09 -26.57
CA PHE A 334 -4.54 -18.55 -27.37
C PHE A 334 -4.42 -18.90 -28.84
N LYS A 335 -3.20 -18.81 -29.38
CA LYS A 335 -2.90 -19.19 -30.77
C LYS A 335 -3.12 -20.69 -31.00
N ASN A 336 -2.59 -21.52 -30.12
CA ASN A 336 -2.64 -22.98 -30.27
C ASN A 336 -4.06 -23.55 -30.12
N ASN A 337 -4.91 -22.89 -29.33
CA ASN A 337 -6.27 -23.36 -29.02
C ASN A 337 -7.37 -22.55 -29.71
N GLN A 338 -7.02 -21.64 -30.63
CA GLN A 338 -7.96 -20.82 -31.40
C GLN A 338 -9.00 -20.11 -30.50
N VAL A 339 -8.55 -19.55 -29.39
CA VAL A 339 -9.41 -18.92 -28.37
C VAL A 339 -10.26 -17.78 -28.94
N PHE A 340 -9.75 -17.09 -29.97
CA PHE A 340 -10.46 -16.02 -30.65
C PHE A 340 -10.97 -16.46 -32.02
N GLY A 341 -12.19 -16.07 -32.34
CA GLY A 341 -12.83 -16.45 -33.60
C GLY A 341 -14.08 -15.62 -33.92
N LYS A 342 -14.95 -16.17 -34.76
CA LYS A 342 -16.19 -15.49 -35.21
C LYS A 342 -17.23 -15.31 -34.10
N THR A 343 -17.12 -16.06 -33.00
CA THR A 343 -17.95 -15.93 -31.81
C THR A 343 -17.40 -14.92 -30.81
N THR A 344 -16.22 -14.34 -31.06
CA THR A 344 -15.64 -13.31 -30.21
C THR A 344 -16.16 -11.93 -30.61
N ASP A 345 -16.88 -11.27 -29.71
CA ASP A 345 -17.54 -9.99 -29.96
C ASP A 345 -16.64 -8.80 -29.64
N ALA A 346 -15.87 -8.93 -28.57
CA ALA A 346 -14.98 -7.88 -28.11
C ALA A 346 -13.77 -8.41 -27.33
N ILE A 347 -12.66 -7.68 -27.45
CA ILE A 347 -11.44 -7.88 -26.65
C ILE A 347 -11.02 -6.54 -26.07
N PHE A 348 -10.87 -6.48 -24.75
CA PHE A 348 -10.41 -5.30 -24.02
C PHE A 348 -9.16 -5.64 -23.23
N VAL A 349 -8.22 -4.70 -23.17
CA VAL A 349 -7.14 -4.73 -22.18
C VAL A 349 -7.48 -3.73 -21.10
N VAL A 350 -7.59 -4.20 -19.87
CA VAL A 350 -7.92 -3.40 -18.70
C VAL A 350 -6.64 -3.16 -17.91
N LEU A 351 -6.15 -1.91 -17.88
CA LEU A 351 -4.99 -1.56 -17.05
C LEU A 351 -5.50 -1.14 -15.67
N THR A 352 -5.32 -1.99 -14.66
CA THR A 352 -5.79 -1.73 -13.29
C THR A 352 -4.83 -0.84 -12.52
N LYS A 353 -5.33 -0.26 -11.42
CA LYS A 353 -4.63 0.74 -10.60
C LYS A 353 -4.22 1.97 -11.43
N SER A 354 -5.07 2.34 -12.38
CA SER A 354 -4.81 3.48 -13.27
C SER A 354 -4.81 4.84 -12.56
N ASP A 355 -5.24 4.90 -11.29
CA ASP A 355 -5.07 6.04 -10.39
C ASP A 355 -3.60 6.31 -10.04
N LEU A 356 -2.74 5.29 -10.11
CA LEU A 356 -1.30 5.39 -9.86
C LEU A 356 -0.49 5.79 -11.12
N LEU A 357 -1.16 6.00 -12.26
CA LEU A 357 -0.47 6.44 -13.47
C LEU A 357 0.19 7.81 -13.23
N THR A 358 1.48 7.88 -13.55
CA THR A 358 2.26 9.12 -13.48
C THR A 358 2.87 9.49 -14.83
N ASP A 359 3.20 10.76 -15.01
CA ASP A 359 4.06 11.22 -16.10
C ASP A 359 5.54 10.93 -15.82
N GLU A 360 6.42 11.38 -16.72
CA GLU A 360 7.87 11.18 -16.63
C GLU A 360 8.50 11.97 -15.46
N GLN A 361 7.78 12.96 -14.92
CA GLN A 361 8.18 13.75 -13.77
C GLN A 361 7.57 13.22 -12.45
N GLY A 362 6.76 12.15 -12.51
CA GLY A 362 6.11 11.55 -11.36
C GLY A 362 4.78 12.21 -10.96
N ASN A 363 4.22 13.10 -11.79
CA ASN A 363 2.93 13.73 -11.49
C ASN A 363 1.76 12.82 -11.89
N ASN A 364 0.69 12.82 -11.09
CA ASN A 364 -0.53 12.06 -11.37
C ASN A 364 -1.17 12.44 -12.71
N ILE A 365 -1.64 11.45 -13.46
CA ILE A 365 -2.29 11.65 -14.75
C ILE A 365 -3.79 12.00 -14.59
N PRO A 366 -4.26 13.13 -15.16
CA PRO A 366 -5.68 13.47 -15.21
C PRO A 366 -6.51 12.39 -15.91
N VAL A 367 -7.73 12.13 -15.42
CA VAL A 367 -8.64 11.08 -15.92
C VAL A 367 -8.77 11.10 -17.45
N ALA A 368 -8.96 12.29 -18.05
CA ALA A 368 -9.13 12.47 -19.49
C ALA A 368 -7.92 11.99 -20.33
N LYS A 369 -6.72 11.88 -19.75
CA LYS A 369 -5.50 11.42 -20.41
C LYS A 369 -5.11 9.98 -20.07
N ARG A 370 -5.78 9.33 -19.12
CA ARG A 370 -5.41 7.98 -18.64
C ARG A 370 -5.43 6.93 -19.75
N VAL A 371 -6.34 7.02 -20.71
CA VAL A 371 -6.40 6.08 -21.86
C VAL A 371 -5.13 6.15 -22.71
N GLU A 372 -4.64 7.37 -22.99
CA GLU A 372 -3.42 7.58 -23.77
C GLU A 372 -2.20 7.02 -23.03
N TYR A 373 -2.06 7.34 -21.76
CA TYR A 373 -0.94 6.88 -20.92
C TYR A 373 -0.98 5.36 -20.70
N ALA A 374 -2.17 4.77 -20.52
CA ALA A 374 -2.33 3.33 -20.44
C ALA A 374 -1.87 2.65 -21.73
N LYS A 375 -2.25 3.20 -22.90
CA LYS A 375 -1.76 2.71 -24.20
C LYS A 375 -0.25 2.87 -24.33
N LYS A 376 0.34 3.99 -23.91
CA LYS A 376 1.80 4.19 -23.91
C LYS A 376 2.48 3.10 -23.07
N HIS A 377 2.07 2.95 -21.81
CA HIS A 377 2.59 1.94 -20.88
C HIS A 377 2.53 0.52 -21.46
N LEU A 378 1.40 0.13 -22.04
CA LEU A 378 1.19 -1.21 -22.61
C LEU A 378 1.96 -1.46 -23.92
N ASN A 379 2.25 -0.42 -24.71
CA ASN A 379 3.11 -0.55 -25.89
C ASN A 379 4.60 -0.47 -25.52
N GLU A 380 4.92 -0.02 -24.30
CA GLU A 380 6.25 0.03 -23.72
C GLU A 380 6.43 -1.12 -22.70
N LYS A 381 7.53 -1.10 -21.92
CA LYS A 381 7.74 -1.93 -20.70
C LYS A 381 7.54 -3.46 -20.85
N ASN A 382 7.77 -3.99 -22.05
CA ASN A 382 7.76 -5.42 -22.42
C ASN A 382 6.38 -6.06 -22.61
N TYR A 383 5.29 -5.29 -22.68
CA TYR A 383 3.95 -5.84 -22.97
C TYR A 383 3.59 -5.85 -24.46
N SER A 384 4.41 -5.19 -25.30
CA SER A 384 4.15 -4.99 -26.74
C SER A 384 3.87 -6.28 -27.51
N ALA A 385 4.55 -7.38 -27.20
CA ALA A 385 4.33 -8.67 -27.86
C ALA A 385 2.91 -9.22 -27.63
N PHE A 386 2.44 -9.16 -26.37
CA PHE A 386 1.08 -9.57 -26.01
C PHE A 386 0.04 -8.65 -26.67
N ILE A 387 0.26 -7.34 -26.57
CA ILE A 387 -0.62 -6.32 -27.16
C ILE A 387 -0.73 -6.48 -28.68
N ASN A 388 0.39 -6.71 -29.37
CA ASN A 388 0.39 -6.93 -30.82
C ASN A 388 -0.34 -8.23 -31.19
N THR A 389 -0.18 -9.30 -30.39
CA THR A 389 -0.95 -10.54 -30.59
C THR A 389 -2.46 -10.27 -30.53
N LEU A 390 -2.93 -9.48 -29.57
CA LEU A 390 -4.36 -9.14 -29.48
C LEU A 390 -4.81 -8.22 -30.61
N LYS A 391 -3.99 -7.23 -31.02
CA LYS A 391 -4.27 -6.36 -32.18
C LYS A 391 -4.43 -7.18 -33.47
N ASP A 392 -3.54 -8.16 -33.70
CA ASP A 392 -3.59 -9.03 -34.88
C ASP A 392 -4.87 -9.86 -34.91
N ASN A 393 -5.29 -10.40 -33.75
CA ASN A 393 -6.56 -11.11 -33.64
C ASN A 393 -7.76 -10.19 -33.88
N CYS A 394 -7.74 -8.97 -33.34
CA CYS A 394 -8.78 -7.99 -33.58
C CYS A 394 -8.93 -7.69 -35.08
N LYS A 395 -7.81 -7.44 -35.78
CA LYS A 395 -7.79 -7.21 -37.22
C LYS A 395 -8.28 -8.43 -38.01
N LYS A 396 -7.78 -9.62 -37.69
CA LYS A 396 -8.11 -10.87 -38.39
C LYS A 396 -9.60 -11.21 -38.33
N TYR A 397 -10.22 -11.05 -37.16
CA TYR A 397 -11.61 -11.45 -36.92
C TYR A 397 -12.58 -10.25 -36.91
N SER A 398 -12.12 -9.04 -37.24
CA SER A 398 -12.89 -7.79 -37.16
C SER A 398 -13.49 -7.51 -35.77
N ILE A 399 -12.87 -8.05 -34.72
CA ILE A 399 -13.28 -7.81 -33.33
C ILE A 399 -13.06 -6.34 -33.02
N ASN A 400 -14.03 -5.69 -32.37
CA ASN A 400 -14.00 -4.25 -32.09
C ASN A 400 -13.75 -3.39 -33.35
N GLY A 401 -14.21 -3.83 -34.53
CA GLY A 401 -13.97 -3.12 -35.78
C GLY A 401 -12.50 -3.17 -36.23
N GLY A 402 -11.76 -4.21 -35.84
CA GLY A 402 -10.36 -4.40 -36.22
C GLY A 402 -9.35 -3.70 -35.31
N LYS A 403 -9.78 -3.11 -34.19
CA LYS A 403 -8.94 -2.32 -33.29
C LYS A 403 -9.01 -2.85 -31.86
N LEU A 404 -7.86 -3.00 -31.22
CA LEU A 404 -7.80 -3.32 -29.80
C LEU A 404 -8.21 -2.10 -28.96
N THR A 405 -9.08 -2.33 -27.96
CA THR A 405 -9.52 -1.31 -27.02
C THR A 405 -8.78 -1.47 -25.69
N VAL A 406 -8.37 -0.34 -25.09
CA VAL A 406 -7.70 -0.28 -23.79
C VAL A 406 -8.54 0.56 -22.86
N GLU A 407 -8.86 0.01 -21.69
CA GLU A 407 -9.66 0.64 -20.64
C GLU A 407 -8.81 0.83 -19.37
N PRO A 408 -8.49 2.07 -18.96
CA PRO A 408 -7.93 2.32 -17.64
C PRO A 408 -8.99 2.04 -16.56
N PHE A 409 -8.61 1.29 -15.54
CA PHE A 409 -9.51 0.92 -14.45
C PHE A 409 -8.91 1.29 -13.10
N SER A 410 -9.72 1.92 -12.27
CA SER A 410 -9.40 2.22 -10.87
C SER A 410 -10.62 1.91 -10.01
N LEU A 411 -10.39 1.57 -8.75
CA LEU A 411 -11.45 1.49 -7.75
C LEU A 411 -11.72 2.85 -7.11
N GLY A 412 -10.93 3.89 -7.40
CA GLY A 412 -10.83 5.08 -6.57
C GLY A 412 -9.49 5.10 -5.82
N LYS A 413 -9.43 5.78 -4.68
CA LYS A 413 -8.19 5.86 -3.90
C LYS A 413 -8.13 4.72 -2.90
N VAL A 414 -6.98 4.02 -2.88
CA VAL A 414 -6.69 3.01 -1.87
C VAL A 414 -5.66 3.55 -0.89
N TYR A 415 -5.91 3.32 0.40
CA TYR A 415 -5.07 3.70 1.51
C TYR A 415 -4.61 2.45 2.24
N PHE A 416 -3.32 2.45 2.62
CA PHE A 416 -2.72 1.42 3.44
C PHE A 416 -2.96 0.00 2.88
N GLN A 417 -3.01 -0.13 1.55
CA GLN A 417 -3.20 -1.38 0.80
C GLN A 417 -4.57 -2.07 0.94
N GLN A 418 -5.47 -1.59 1.81
CA GLN A 418 -6.70 -2.31 2.15
C GLN A 418 -7.96 -1.44 2.22
N ILE A 419 -7.82 -0.15 2.54
CA ILE A 419 -8.98 0.74 2.74
C ILE A 419 -9.23 1.49 1.44
N CYS A 420 -10.47 1.48 0.96
CA CYS A 420 -10.84 2.04 -0.32
C CYS A 420 -11.82 3.21 -0.12
N ASP A 421 -11.51 4.33 -0.74
CA ASP A 421 -12.44 5.40 -1.07
C ASP A 421 -12.91 5.13 -2.50
N PHE A 422 -14.05 4.46 -2.61
CA PHE A 422 -14.50 3.89 -3.87
C PHE A 422 -15.03 4.97 -4.84
N ASP A 423 -14.65 4.87 -6.11
CA ASP A 423 -15.16 5.65 -7.23
C ASP A 423 -15.64 4.69 -8.34
N GLY A 424 -16.97 4.63 -8.53
CA GLY A 424 -17.62 3.74 -9.48
C GLY A 424 -17.40 4.06 -10.96
N SER A 425 -16.71 5.16 -11.31
CA SER A 425 -16.61 5.66 -12.69
C SER A 425 -16.06 4.63 -13.68
N SER A 426 -14.92 3.98 -13.36
CA SER A 426 -14.32 2.97 -14.24
C SER A 426 -15.17 1.70 -14.36
N ALA A 427 -15.80 1.26 -13.28
CA ALA A 427 -16.75 0.16 -13.29
C ALA A 427 -17.99 0.48 -14.12
N GLY A 428 -18.49 1.71 -14.04
CA GLY A 428 -19.56 2.23 -14.87
C GLY A 428 -19.29 2.13 -16.36
N THR A 429 -18.06 2.41 -16.80
CA THR A 429 -17.64 2.21 -18.21
C THR A 429 -17.77 0.75 -18.63
N ILE A 430 -17.33 -0.20 -17.80
CA ILE A 430 -17.45 -1.63 -18.14
C ILE A 430 -18.93 -2.07 -18.14
N VAL A 431 -19.76 -1.56 -17.22
CA VAL A 431 -21.22 -1.79 -17.24
C VAL A 431 -21.81 -1.33 -18.58
N GLU A 432 -21.50 -0.12 -19.04
CA GLU A 432 -22.00 0.36 -20.34
C GLU A 432 -21.46 -0.48 -21.51
N ILE A 433 -20.19 -0.94 -21.47
CA ILE A 433 -19.65 -1.88 -22.46
C ILE A 433 -20.49 -3.16 -22.52
N LEU A 434 -20.85 -3.75 -21.37
CA LEU A 434 -21.71 -4.93 -21.34
C LEU A 434 -23.09 -4.64 -21.94
N MET A 435 -23.66 -3.46 -21.65
CA MET A 435 -24.95 -3.03 -22.18
C MET A 435 -24.95 -2.80 -23.70
N GLU A 436 -23.83 -2.32 -24.25
CA GLU A 436 -23.67 -2.04 -25.68
C GLU A 436 -23.30 -3.29 -26.50
N ARG A 437 -22.43 -4.15 -25.95
CA ARG A 437 -21.86 -5.29 -26.68
C ARG A 437 -22.73 -6.54 -26.63
N ILE A 438 -23.55 -6.69 -25.58
CA ILE A 438 -24.40 -7.86 -25.41
C ILE A 438 -25.80 -7.56 -25.97
N ALA A 439 -26.23 -8.35 -26.93
CA ALA A 439 -27.55 -8.18 -27.53
C ALA A 439 -28.66 -8.54 -26.52
N PRO A 440 -29.73 -7.72 -26.41
CA PRO A 440 -30.86 -8.06 -25.56
C PRO A 440 -31.67 -9.21 -26.17
N SER A 441 -32.15 -10.14 -25.34
CA SER A 441 -32.91 -11.31 -25.79
C SER A 441 -34.32 -11.32 -25.18
N LYS A 442 -35.28 -11.90 -25.92
CA LYS A 442 -36.69 -12.00 -25.47
C LYS A 442 -36.91 -13.06 -24.38
N LYS A 443 -36.00 -14.03 -24.25
CA LYS A 443 -36.07 -15.09 -23.24
C LYS A 443 -35.20 -14.67 -22.05
N SER A 444 -35.82 -14.35 -20.92
CA SER A 444 -35.07 -14.27 -19.66
C SER A 444 -34.55 -15.67 -19.35
N LEU A 445 -33.22 -15.86 -19.42
CA LEU A 445 -32.61 -17.18 -19.18
C LEU A 445 -32.44 -17.49 -17.67
N LEU A 446 -32.84 -16.57 -16.79
CA LEU A 446 -32.86 -16.81 -15.34
C LEU A 446 -33.70 -18.05 -14.99
N ASP A 447 -34.74 -18.33 -15.78
CA ASP A 447 -35.61 -19.51 -15.62
C ASP A 447 -34.88 -20.85 -15.85
N ILE A 448 -33.68 -20.86 -16.44
CA ILE A 448 -32.85 -22.06 -16.60
C ILE A 448 -32.15 -22.42 -15.29
N PHE A 449 -31.78 -21.41 -14.49
CA PHE A 449 -31.10 -21.58 -13.20
C PHE A 449 -32.04 -21.52 -11.99
N ASN A 450 -33.27 -21.05 -12.18
CA ASN A 450 -34.33 -21.00 -11.16
C ASN A 450 -35.13 -22.32 -11.04
N LYS A 451 -34.62 -23.45 -11.56
CA LYS A 451 -35.29 -24.76 -11.51
C LYS A 451 -34.72 -25.68 -10.44
#